data_AF-A0A820FMB4-F1
#
_entry.id   AF-A0A820FMB4-F1
#
_cell.length_a   1.000
_cell.length_b   1.000
_cell.length_c   1.000
_cell.angle_alpha   90.00
_cell.angle_beta   90.00
_cell.angle_gamma   90.00
#
_symmetry.space_group_name_H-M   'P 1'
#
loop_
_entity.id
_entity.type
_entity.pdbx_description
1 polymer ?
#
loop_
_entity_poly.entity_id
_entity_poly.type
_entity_poly.pdbx_seq_one_letter_code
_entity_poly.pdbx_strand_id
1 'polypeptide(L)'
;ITYSKAYSDEKIAQLIRCLVSSYLKQIYEYCNSREKRHMTITSENTHGPVNILLKESRLGSREAHLNTMTVVENFERKFIRSKDVKDVDEQLRNQILQAFQGYLQTIPESKKEKSWSYRVKDIIARTSSGIGSAGRTSYSILVQGKTEALESDIILNMKPATQSAVSSVIQDQNLQYYFRHDGLRTVLCAYAMHAVSSQWLGYATLNNQIPLVVDKVTTHNKNLEWNNINDFEDTCVTVEYLGKAMAKIHCISDIDSIEKEKHAGHHTDL
;
A
#
# COMPACT_ATOMS: atom_id res chain seq x y z
N ILE A 1 -29.81 -7.30 9.96
CA ILE A 1 -29.80 -7.74 8.55
C ILE A 1 -28.44 -8.39 8.30
N THR A 2 -28.29 -9.68 8.61
CA THR A 2 -26.98 -10.39 8.54
C THR A 2 -27.09 -11.87 8.13
N TYR A 3 -28.29 -12.36 7.81
CA TYR A 3 -28.55 -13.78 7.54
C TYR A 3 -28.53 -14.18 6.05
N SER A 4 -28.31 -13.26 5.10
CA SER A 4 -28.52 -13.54 3.67
C SER A 4 -27.36 -14.27 2.95
N LYS A 5 -26.20 -14.45 3.60
CA LYS A 5 -24.99 -15.03 2.96
C LYS A 5 -24.31 -16.12 3.79
N ALA A 6 -25.08 -16.82 4.63
CA ALA A 6 -24.57 -18.03 5.26
C ALA A 6 -24.53 -19.15 4.20
N TYR A 7 -23.34 -19.57 3.81
CA TYR A 7 -23.14 -20.72 2.93
C TYR A 7 -23.15 -22.01 3.75
N SER A 8 -23.63 -23.11 3.16
CA SER A 8 -23.48 -24.44 3.75
C SER A 8 -22.01 -24.87 3.73
N ASP A 9 -21.64 -25.85 4.54
CA ASP A 9 -20.28 -26.37 4.59
C ASP A 9 -19.80 -26.89 3.22
N GLU A 10 -20.69 -27.47 2.42
CA GLU A 10 -20.39 -27.91 1.06
C GLU A 10 -20.03 -26.73 0.15
N LYS A 11 -20.79 -25.64 0.25
CA LYS A 11 -20.54 -24.41 -0.52
C LYS A 11 -19.23 -23.75 -0.07
N ILE A 12 -18.95 -23.72 1.23
CA ILE A 12 -17.67 -23.22 1.77
C ILE A 12 -16.51 -24.07 1.24
N ALA A 13 -16.61 -25.39 1.29
CA ALA A 13 -15.60 -26.30 0.77
C ALA A 13 -15.37 -26.09 -0.74
N GLN A 14 -16.43 -25.82 -1.51
CA GLN A 14 -16.31 -25.48 -2.92
C GLN A 14 -15.58 -24.14 -3.14
N LEU A 15 -15.88 -23.09 -2.36
CA LEU A 15 -15.17 -21.82 -2.44
C LEU A 15 -13.67 -21.97 -2.13
N ILE A 16 -13.33 -22.75 -1.10
CA ILE A 16 -11.94 -23.06 -0.75
C ILE A 16 -11.26 -23.79 -1.91
N ARG A 17 -11.92 -24.79 -2.51
CA ARG A 17 -11.38 -25.50 -3.69
C ARG A 17 -11.17 -24.56 -4.88
N CYS A 18 -12.12 -23.64 -5.16
CA CYS A 18 -11.96 -22.65 -6.21
C CYS A 18 -10.73 -21.76 -5.98
N LEU A 19 -10.57 -21.25 -4.76
CA LEU A 19 -9.41 -20.42 -4.38
C LEU A 19 -8.09 -21.18 -4.55
N VAL A 20 -7.99 -22.37 -3.96
CA VAL A 20 -6.76 -23.18 -3.98
C VAL A 20 -6.43 -23.63 -5.41
N SER A 21 -7.43 -24.05 -6.20
CA SER A 21 -7.22 -24.48 -7.58
C SER A 21 -6.74 -23.32 -8.46
N SER A 22 -7.36 -22.16 -8.32
CA SER A 22 -6.96 -20.94 -9.03
C SER A 22 -5.52 -20.52 -8.66
N TYR A 23 -5.20 -20.53 -7.37
CA TYR A 23 -3.85 -20.28 -6.86
C TYR A 23 -2.83 -21.25 -7.47
N LEU A 24 -3.04 -22.55 -7.35
CA LEU A 24 -2.10 -23.57 -7.85
C LEU A 24 -1.93 -23.50 -9.36
N LYS A 25 -3.02 -23.30 -10.10
CA LYS A 25 -2.96 -23.09 -11.55
C LYS A 25 -2.09 -21.89 -11.90
N GLN A 26 -2.24 -20.77 -11.18
CA GLN A 26 -1.45 -19.58 -11.41
C GLN A 26 0.04 -19.78 -11.10
N ILE A 27 0.37 -20.48 -10.00
CA ILE A 27 1.75 -20.86 -9.68
C ILE A 27 2.34 -21.74 -10.79
N TYR A 28 1.60 -22.78 -11.22
CA TYR A 28 2.05 -23.68 -12.28
C TYR A 28 2.30 -22.91 -13.60
N GLU A 29 1.40 -22.00 -13.97
CA GLU A 29 1.58 -21.16 -15.15
C GLU A 29 2.78 -20.22 -15.03
N TYR A 30 3.05 -19.69 -13.83
CA TYR A 30 4.19 -18.84 -13.55
C TYR A 30 5.52 -19.59 -13.69
N CYS A 31 5.61 -20.80 -13.15
CA CYS A 31 6.81 -21.65 -13.24
C CYS A 31 7.11 -22.08 -14.68
N ASN A 32 6.09 -22.30 -15.50
CA ASN A 32 6.23 -22.89 -16.83
C ASN A 32 6.23 -21.87 -17.99
N SER A 33 5.88 -20.60 -17.76
CA SER A 33 5.83 -19.60 -18.83
C SER A 33 6.38 -18.24 -18.39
N ARG A 34 7.44 -17.79 -19.09
CA ARG A 34 8.07 -16.49 -18.83
C ARG A 34 7.13 -15.31 -19.09
N GLU A 35 6.25 -15.41 -20.08
CA GLU A 35 5.27 -14.37 -20.42
C GLU A 35 4.17 -14.24 -19.37
N LYS A 36 3.70 -15.37 -18.83
CA LYS A 36 2.65 -15.39 -17.80
C LYS A 36 3.11 -14.86 -16.44
N ARG A 37 4.42 -14.68 -16.24
CA ARG A 37 4.98 -14.01 -15.05
C ARG A 37 4.53 -12.55 -14.91
N HIS A 38 4.20 -11.90 -16.03
CA HIS A 38 3.78 -10.50 -16.06
C HIS A 38 2.25 -10.32 -16.11
N MET A 39 1.48 -11.40 -16.01
CA MET A 39 0.01 -11.31 -16.08
C MET A 39 -0.52 -10.37 -14.99
N THR A 40 -1.30 -9.38 -15.39
CA THR A 40 -1.88 -8.37 -14.50
C THR A 40 -3.39 -8.49 -14.53
N ILE A 41 -4.02 -8.41 -13.36
CA ILE A 41 -5.48 -8.39 -13.24
C ILE A 41 -5.95 -6.98 -13.63
N THR A 42 -6.72 -6.87 -14.70
CA THR A 42 -7.18 -5.60 -15.28
C THR A 42 -8.67 -5.66 -15.59
N SER A 43 -9.31 -4.51 -15.78
CA SER A 43 -10.72 -4.45 -16.19
C SER A 43 -11.01 -5.08 -17.56
N GLU A 44 -9.98 -5.44 -18.33
CA GLU A 44 -10.10 -6.10 -19.63
C GLU A 44 -10.12 -7.63 -19.52
N ASN A 45 -9.49 -8.18 -18.48
CA ASN A 45 -9.39 -9.63 -18.27
C ASN A 45 -10.12 -10.14 -17.01
N THR A 46 -10.88 -9.27 -16.34
CA THR A 46 -11.76 -9.64 -15.24
C THR A 46 -13.23 -9.60 -15.61
N HIS A 47 -14.07 -10.31 -14.87
CA HIS A 47 -15.54 -10.22 -14.93
C HIS A 47 -16.13 -10.21 -13.50
N GLY A 48 -17.46 -10.08 -13.40
CA GLY A 48 -18.17 -10.10 -12.12
C GLY A 48 -17.81 -8.93 -11.18
N PRO A 49 -17.93 -9.11 -9.85
CA PRO A 49 -17.71 -8.06 -8.86
C PRO A 49 -16.33 -7.40 -8.94
N VAL A 50 -15.29 -8.17 -9.26
CA VAL A 50 -13.92 -7.65 -9.41
C VAL A 50 -13.80 -6.71 -10.61
N ASN A 51 -14.46 -6.99 -11.73
CA ASN A 51 -14.47 -6.08 -12.89
C ASN A 51 -15.16 -4.75 -12.57
N ILE A 52 -16.29 -4.82 -11.87
CA ILE A 52 -17.05 -3.65 -11.43
C ILE A 52 -16.17 -2.80 -10.51
N LEU A 53 -15.54 -3.41 -9.50
CA LEU A 53 -14.61 -2.74 -8.58
C LEU A 53 -13.48 -2.03 -9.35
N LEU A 54 -12.85 -2.71 -10.31
CA LEU A 54 -11.76 -2.13 -11.10
C LEU A 54 -12.26 -0.94 -11.94
N LYS A 55 -13.42 -1.04 -12.59
CA LYS A 55 -14.02 0.08 -13.34
C LYS A 55 -14.38 1.24 -12.44
N GLU A 56 -15.01 0.97 -11.30
CA GLU A 56 -15.37 1.98 -10.32
C GLU A 56 -14.16 2.67 -9.69
N SER A 57 -13.04 1.97 -9.53
CA SER A 57 -11.79 2.56 -9.01
C SER A 57 -11.24 3.63 -9.96
N ARG A 58 -11.50 3.51 -11.27
CA ARG A 58 -11.08 4.49 -12.29
C ARG A 58 -11.88 5.78 -12.25
N LEU A 59 -13.09 5.76 -11.69
CA LEU A 59 -13.94 6.95 -11.58
C LEU A 59 -13.50 7.91 -10.47
N GLY A 60 -12.56 7.51 -9.61
CA GLY A 60 -12.09 8.34 -8.51
C GLY A 60 -11.32 9.57 -9.00
N SER A 61 -11.89 10.77 -8.83
CA SER A 61 -11.17 12.04 -9.03
C SER A 61 -10.25 12.33 -7.85
N ARG A 62 -8.99 12.68 -8.16
CA ARG A 62 -8.01 13.12 -7.16
C ARG A 62 -8.52 14.33 -6.38
N GLU A 63 -9.08 15.30 -7.07
CA GLU A 63 -9.61 16.53 -6.48
C GLU A 63 -10.75 16.22 -5.51
N ALA A 64 -11.72 15.39 -5.94
CA ALA A 64 -12.84 15.00 -5.10
C ALA A 64 -12.39 14.36 -3.79
N HIS A 65 -11.30 13.59 -3.82
CA HIS A 65 -10.73 12.97 -2.63
C HIS A 65 -9.89 13.91 -1.76
N LEU A 66 -9.15 14.84 -2.36
CA LEU A 66 -8.54 15.91 -1.58
C LEU A 66 -9.62 16.65 -0.79
N ASN A 67 -10.76 16.96 -1.43
CA ASN A 67 -11.86 17.68 -0.82
C ASN A 67 -12.55 16.91 0.33
N THR A 68 -12.39 15.58 0.45
CA THR A 68 -12.90 14.84 1.61
C THR A 68 -12.00 14.95 2.84
N MET A 69 -10.74 15.37 2.67
CA MET A 69 -9.73 15.42 3.75
C MET A 69 -9.19 16.83 4.01
N THR A 70 -9.43 17.76 3.10
CA THR A 70 -8.83 19.10 3.10
C THR A 70 -9.85 20.17 2.74
N VAL A 71 -9.57 21.40 3.18
CA VAL A 71 -10.30 22.62 2.87
C VAL A 71 -9.33 23.62 2.25
N VAL A 72 -9.85 24.54 1.43
CA VAL A 72 -9.06 25.66 0.90
C VAL A 72 -9.40 26.91 1.69
N GLU A 73 -8.39 27.48 2.36
CA GLU A 73 -8.51 28.69 3.18
C GLU A 73 -7.35 29.63 2.84
N ASN A 74 -7.63 30.92 2.64
CA ASN A 74 -6.63 31.91 2.26
C ASN A 74 -5.79 31.50 1.03
N PHE A 75 -6.44 30.94 0.01
CA PHE A 75 -5.82 30.45 -1.23
C PHE A 75 -4.84 29.28 -1.07
N GLU A 76 -4.74 28.69 0.13
CA GLU A 76 -3.92 27.52 0.41
C GLU A 76 -4.78 26.34 0.85
N ARG A 77 -4.38 25.12 0.45
CA ARG A 77 -5.06 23.89 0.87
C ARG A 77 -4.49 23.43 2.22
N LYS A 78 -5.39 23.06 3.14
CA LYS A 78 -5.06 22.57 4.49
C LYS A 78 -5.94 21.39 4.87
N PHE A 79 -5.47 20.53 5.77
CA PHE A 79 -6.29 19.43 6.28
C PHE A 79 -7.50 19.94 7.08
N ILE A 80 -8.60 19.19 7.01
CA ILE A 80 -9.75 19.42 7.89
C ILE A 80 -9.40 18.86 9.28
N ARG A 81 -9.47 19.72 10.31
CA ARG A 81 -9.24 19.31 11.70
C ARG A 81 -10.50 18.63 12.25
N SER A 82 -10.31 17.66 13.14
CA SER A 82 -11.40 16.93 13.79
C SER A 82 -10.93 16.33 15.12
N LYS A 83 -11.81 15.62 15.83
CA LYS A 83 -11.47 14.95 17.10
C LYS A 83 -10.23 14.03 16.96
N ASP A 84 -10.12 13.35 15.83
CA ASP A 84 -9.07 12.36 15.54
C ASP A 84 -7.95 12.92 14.66
N VAL A 85 -8.04 14.20 14.26
CA VAL A 85 -7.11 14.89 13.37
C VAL A 85 -6.66 16.19 14.02
N LYS A 86 -5.43 16.21 14.54
CA LYS A 86 -4.89 17.32 15.34
C LYS A 86 -3.66 17.93 14.70
N ASP A 87 -3.42 19.19 15.03
CA ASP A 87 -2.17 19.86 14.71
C ASP A 87 -1.01 19.21 15.45
N VAL A 88 0.18 19.30 14.85
CA VAL A 88 1.45 18.92 15.46
C VAL A 88 2.09 20.17 16.05
N ASP A 89 2.68 20.05 17.25
CA ASP A 89 3.51 21.12 17.80
C ASP A 89 4.79 21.32 16.96
N GLU A 90 5.48 22.44 17.19
CA GLU A 90 6.66 22.81 16.39
C GLU A 90 7.81 21.79 16.50
N GLN A 91 8.01 21.20 17.68
CA GLN A 91 9.04 20.20 17.90
C GLN A 91 8.76 18.95 17.05
N LEU A 92 7.56 18.39 17.18
CA LEU A 92 7.12 17.22 16.41
C LEU A 92 7.08 17.53 14.91
N ARG A 93 6.68 18.75 14.54
CA ARG A 93 6.70 19.20 13.14
C ARG A 93 8.10 19.11 12.54
N ASN A 94 9.12 19.59 13.24
CA ASN A 94 10.51 19.54 12.79
C ASN A 94 11.02 18.10 12.67
N GLN A 95 10.64 17.24 13.61
CA GLN A 95 10.96 15.81 13.58
C GLN A 95 10.34 15.11 12.36
N ILE A 96 9.08 15.39 12.04
CA ILE A 96 8.40 14.85 10.87
C ILE A 96 9.03 15.39 9.58
N LEU A 97 9.39 16.67 9.53
CA LEU A 97 10.08 17.24 8.37
C LEU A 97 11.46 16.59 8.14
N GLN A 98 12.22 16.33 9.20
CA GLN A 98 13.49 15.62 9.10
C GLN A 98 13.28 14.18 8.60
N ALA A 99 12.29 13.46 9.14
CA ALA A 99 11.93 12.13 8.67
C ALA A 99 11.49 12.16 7.19
N PHE A 100 10.73 13.19 6.78
CA PHE A 100 10.33 13.40 5.39
C PHE A 100 11.52 13.60 4.46
N GLN A 101 12.51 14.41 4.85
CA GLN A 101 13.74 14.57 4.07
C GLN A 101 14.52 13.25 3.93
N GLY A 102 14.61 12.48 5.01
CA GLY A 102 15.19 11.13 4.96
C GLY A 102 14.44 10.21 4.00
N TYR A 103 13.10 10.26 4.02
CA TYR A 103 12.24 9.51 3.09
C TYR A 103 12.50 9.87 1.63
N LEU A 104 12.67 11.15 1.30
CA LEU A 104 12.93 11.57 -0.09
C LEU A 104 14.21 10.93 -0.66
N GLN A 105 15.20 10.61 0.19
CA GLN A 105 16.41 9.89 -0.21
C GLN A 105 16.17 8.40 -0.48
N THR A 106 15.05 7.83 -0.02
CA THR A 106 14.67 6.43 -0.26
C THR A 106 13.96 6.21 -1.60
N ILE A 107 13.45 7.28 -2.22
CA ILE A 107 12.80 7.20 -3.52
C ILE A 107 13.88 7.02 -4.60
N PRO A 108 13.79 6.00 -5.48
CA PRO A 108 14.73 5.82 -6.58
C PRO A 108 14.80 7.06 -7.48
N GLU A 109 15.99 7.43 -7.95
CA GLU A 109 16.20 8.66 -8.74
C GLU A 109 15.33 8.70 -10.01
N SER A 110 15.13 7.54 -10.66
CA SER A 110 14.25 7.40 -11.83
C SER A 110 12.76 7.67 -11.54
N LYS A 111 12.37 7.66 -10.27
CA LYS A 111 11.00 7.91 -9.78
C LYS A 111 10.86 9.24 -9.05
N LYS A 112 11.96 9.98 -8.83
CA LYS A 112 11.90 11.30 -8.18
C LYS A 112 11.26 12.31 -9.12
N GLU A 113 10.39 13.14 -8.55
CA GLU A 113 9.80 14.28 -9.23
C GLU A 113 10.73 15.49 -9.09
N LYS A 114 10.49 16.54 -9.89
CA LYS A 114 11.29 17.78 -9.82
C LYS A 114 11.13 18.46 -8.44
N SER A 115 12.17 19.14 -7.97
CA SER A 115 12.29 19.69 -6.60
C SER A 115 11.09 20.44 -6.02
N TRP A 116 10.28 21.10 -6.85
CA TRP A 116 9.12 21.88 -6.43
C TRP A 116 7.90 21.04 -6.00
N SER A 117 7.83 19.75 -6.37
CA SER A 117 6.74 18.83 -5.98
C SER A 117 6.89 18.25 -4.57
N TYR A 118 7.83 18.76 -3.77
CA TYR A 118 8.08 18.29 -2.40
C TYR A 118 7.84 19.38 -1.35
N ARG A 119 7.27 20.54 -1.75
CA ARG A 119 6.91 21.61 -0.81
C ARG A 119 5.79 21.14 0.11
N VAL A 120 6.07 21.08 1.41
CA VAL A 120 5.08 20.71 2.43
C VAL A 120 4.18 21.91 2.74
N LYS A 121 2.87 21.75 2.55
CA LYS A 121 1.84 22.76 2.81
C LYS A 121 1.26 22.67 4.22
N ASP A 122 1.04 21.45 4.71
CA ASP A 122 0.40 21.21 6.01
C ASP A 122 0.79 19.83 6.58
N ILE A 123 0.79 19.69 7.90
CA ILE A 123 1.07 18.43 8.60
C ILE A 123 0.08 18.26 9.76
N ILE A 124 -0.52 17.08 9.84
CA ILE A 124 -1.43 16.70 10.93
C ILE A 124 -1.04 15.34 11.55
N ALA A 125 -1.37 15.18 12.82
CA ALA A 125 -1.40 13.89 13.49
C ALA A 125 -2.80 13.29 13.40
N ARG A 126 -2.88 12.01 13.07
CA ARG A 126 -4.11 11.22 13.02
C ARG A 126 -4.03 10.09 14.03
N THR A 127 -4.99 10.07 14.95
CA THR A 127 -5.16 8.97 15.91
C THR A 127 -6.32 8.10 15.45
N SER A 128 -6.05 6.84 15.10
CA SER A 128 -7.12 5.90 14.77
C SER A 128 -7.60 5.17 16.03
N SER A 129 -8.88 5.32 16.36
CA SER A 129 -9.56 4.63 17.47
C SER A 129 -9.95 3.16 17.14
N GLY A 130 -9.35 2.56 16.11
CA GLY A 130 -9.73 1.25 15.56
C GLY A 130 -8.96 0.06 16.16
N ILE A 131 -9.64 -1.10 16.21
CA ILE A 131 -9.27 -2.36 16.90
C ILE A 131 -7.91 -2.95 16.47
N GLY A 132 -7.43 -2.65 15.27
CA GLY A 132 -6.14 -3.16 14.75
C GLY A 132 -4.93 -2.23 14.93
N SER A 133 -5.14 -0.97 15.33
CA SER A 133 -4.07 0.05 15.42
C SER A 133 -4.17 0.89 16.71
N ALA A 134 -4.78 0.32 17.76
CA ALA A 134 -5.10 1.03 18.98
C ALA A 134 -3.87 1.77 19.53
N GLY A 135 -3.96 3.10 19.59
CA GLY A 135 -2.97 3.98 20.21
C GLY A 135 -1.80 4.44 19.32
N ARG A 136 -1.68 3.99 18.07
CA ARG A 136 -0.60 4.45 17.18
C ARG A 136 -1.01 5.71 16.41
N THR A 137 -0.25 6.78 16.61
CA THR A 137 -0.37 8.01 15.84
C THR A 137 0.25 7.81 14.45
N SER A 138 -0.49 8.20 13.42
CA SER A 138 0.02 8.35 12.05
C SER A 138 0.07 9.82 11.68
N TYR A 139 0.91 10.20 10.73
CA TYR A 139 1.08 11.59 10.32
C TYR A 139 0.70 11.74 8.85
N SER A 140 -0.14 12.72 8.53
CA SER A 140 -0.45 13.05 7.14
C SER A 140 0.25 14.34 6.76
N ILE A 141 0.92 14.32 5.61
CA ILE A 141 1.66 15.45 5.06
C ILE A 141 1.00 15.83 3.75
N LEU A 142 0.56 17.08 3.65
CA LEU A 142 0.08 17.66 2.42
C LEU A 142 1.27 18.27 1.69
N VAL A 143 1.49 17.81 0.46
CA VAL A 143 2.63 18.21 -0.37
C VAL A 143 2.11 18.77 -1.68
N GLN A 144 2.75 19.80 -2.18
CA GLN A 144 2.45 20.34 -3.50
C GLN A 144 2.69 19.31 -4.61
N GLY A 145 1.77 19.24 -5.55
CA GLY A 145 1.84 18.30 -6.66
C GLY A 145 2.73 18.71 -7.83
N LYS A 146 2.38 18.20 -9.01
CA LYS A 146 3.03 18.46 -10.32
C LYS A 146 2.78 19.87 -10.86
N THR A 147 1.92 20.65 -10.24
CA THR A 147 1.72 22.06 -10.59
C THR A 147 1.47 22.85 -9.31
N GLU A 148 1.31 24.16 -9.42
CA GLU A 148 0.83 25.00 -8.31
C GLU A 148 -0.69 24.87 -8.10
N ALA A 149 -1.40 24.20 -9.01
CA ALA A 149 -2.84 24.01 -8.89
C ALA A 149 -3.16 23.15 -7.65
N LEU A 150 -4.12 23.61 -6.84
CA LEU A 150 -4.51 22.96 -5.57
C LEU A 150 -5.08 21.55 -5.75
N GLU A 151 -5.56 21.22 -6.95
CA GLU A 151 -6.02 19.87 -7.35
C GLU A 151 -4.86 18.90 -7.60
N SER A 152 -3.66 19.42 -7.82
CA SER A 152 -2.47 18.62 -8.07
C SER A 152 -1.85 18.09 -6.77
N ASP A 153 -2.19 18.71 -5.62
CA ASP A 153 -1.66 18.40 -4.31
C ASP A 153 -1.76 16.90 -3.96
N ILE A 154 -0.82 16.45 -3.15
CA ILE A 154 -0.64 15.05 -2.80
C ILE A 154 -0.67 14.92 -1.29
N ILE A 155 -1.43 13.95 -0.80
CA ILE A 155 -1.42 13.57 0.60
C ILE A 155 -0.51 12.34 0.74
N LEU A 156 0.52 12.47 1.56
CA LEU A 156 1.35 11.35 2.00
C LEU A 156 0.95 10.97 3.43
N ASN A 157 0.95 9.68 3.71
CA ASN A 157 0.71 9.16 5.03
C ASN A 157 1.97 8.46 5.55
N MET A 158 2.38 8.83 6.75
CA MET A 158 3.48 8.24 7.50
C MET A 158 2.91 7.43 8.65
N LYS A 159 3.05 6.12 8.58
CA LYS A 159 2.54 5.19 9.61
C LYS A 159 3.71 4.48 10.28
N PRO A 160 3.70 4.34 11.62
CA PRO A 160 4.62 3.44 12.30
C PRO A 160 4.59 2.05 11.68
N ALA A 161 5.77 1.55 11.33
CA ALA A 161 5.90 0.22 10.77
C ALA A 161 5.50 -0.83 11.82
N THR A 162 4.84 -1.88 11.37
CA THR A 162 4.45 -2.99 12.26
C THR A 162 5.61 -3.96 12.35
N GLN A 163 5.95 -4.36 13.57
CA GLN A 163 6.93 -5.42 13.77
C GLN A 163 6.47 -6.71 13.07
N SER A 164 7.40 -7.39 12.39
CA SER A 164 7.11 -8.69 11.78
C SER A 164 6.60 -9.69 12.81
N ALA A 165 5.45 -10.30 12.57
CA ALA A 165 4.92 -11.37 13.42
C ALA A 165 5.89 -12.55 13.54
N VAL A 166 6.72 -12.79 12.52
CA VAL A 166 7.69 -13.89 12.46
C VAL A 166 8.95 -13.56 13.28
N SER A 167 9.23 -12.29 13.57
CA SER A 167 10.44 -11.88 14.32
C SER A 167 10.48 -12.41 15.76
N SER A 168 9.34 -12.82 16.32
CA SER A 168 9.28 -13.48 17.63
C SER A 168 9.79 -14.92 17.60
N VAL A 169 9.76 -15.56 16.42
CA VAL A 169 10.11 -16.98 16.22
C VAL A 169 11.45 -17.11 15.52
N ILE A 170 11.72 -16.28 14.51
CA ILE A 170 12.95 -16.29 13.72
C ILE A 170 13.81 -15.09 14.12
N GLN A 171 14.92 -15.37 14.79
CA GLN A 171 15.93 -14.39 15.17
C GLN A 171 17.20 -14.62 14.34
N ASP A 172 17.13 -14.25 13.06
CA ASP A 172 18.28 -14.32 12.15
C ASP A 172 18.96 -12.94 12.06
N GLN A 173 20.23 -12.88 12.43
CA GLN A 173 21.04 -11.65 12.39
C GLN A 173 21.21 -11.13 10.96
N ASN A 174 21.24 -12.01 9.95
CA ASN A 174 21.34 -11.60 8.56
C ASN A 174 20.08 -10.85 8.11
N LEU A 175 18.90 -11.30 8.53
CA LEU A 175 17.64 -10.61 8.25
C LEU A 175 17.57 -9.24 8.92
N GLN A 176 18.08 -9.12 10.15
CA GLN A 176 18.14 -7.85 10.86
C GLN A 176 19.09 -6.86 10.16
N TYR A 177 20.26 -7.34 9.72
CA TYR A 177 21.21 -6.52 8.96
C TYR A 177 20.63 -6.09 7.60
N TYR A 178 20.01 -7.02 6.87
CA TYR A 178 19.41 -6.76 5.56
C TYR A 178 18.29 -5.73 5.63
N PHE A 179 17.32 -5.92 6.54
CA PHE A 179 16.16 -5.04 6.62
C PHE A 179 16.39 -3.76 7.42
N ARG A 180 17.39 -3.71 8.30
CA ARG A 180 17.72 -2.59 9.22
C ARG A 180 16.62 -2.25 10.23
N HIS A 181 15.38 -2.06 9.77
CA HIS A 181 14.18 -1.82 10.56
C HIS A 181 12.90 -2.23 9.80
N ASP A 182 11.76 -2.33 10.49
CA ASP A 182 10.50 -2.79 9.89
C ASP A 182 9.90 -1.89 8.79
N GLY A 183 10.30 -0.61 8.72
CA GLY A 183 9.85 0.30 7.65
C GLY A 183 10.34 -0.15 6.28
N LEU A 184 11.67 -0.34 6.15
CA LEU A 184 12.32 -0.86 4.94
C LEU A 184 11.81 -2.27 4.61
N ARG A 185 11.67 -3.15 5.61
CA ARG A 185 11.08 -4.49 5.40
C ARG A 185 9.71 -4.40 4.75
N THR A 186 8.81 -3.60 5.32
CA THR A 186 7.44 -3.46 4.82
C THR A 186 7.43 -2.91 3.39
N VAL A 187 8.28 -1.92 3.11
CA VAL A 187 8.40 -1.32 1.78
C VAL A 187 8.95 -2.31 0.75
N LEU A 188 10.00 -3.06 1.08
CA LEU A 188 10.57 -4.08 0.18
C LEU A 188 9.57 -5.19 -0.09
N CYS A 189 8.86 -5.67 0.93
CA CYS A 189 7.77 -6.62 0.74
C CYS A 189 6.68 -6.03 -0.16
N ALA A 190 6.26 -4.79 0.08
CA ALA A 190 5.26 -4.14 -0.77
C ALA A 190 5.73 -4.00 -2.23
N TYR A 191 7.00 -3.61 -2.47
CA TYR A 191 7.58 -3.61 -3.82
C TYR A 191 7.53 -4.98 -4.47
N ALA A 192 7.89 -6.03 -3.73
CA ALA A 192 7.87 -7.40 -4.23
C ALA A 192 6.45 -7.95 -4.44
N MET A 193 5.43 -7.41 -3.78
CA MET A 193 4.03 -7.84 -3.96
C MET A 193 3.31 -7.08 -5.08
N HIS A 194 3.65 -5.82 -5.31
CA HIS A 194 2.94 -4.95 -6.25
C HIS A 194 3.56 -4.97 -7.64
N ALA A 195 2.77 -5.39 -8.63
CA ALA A 195 3.15 -5.30 -10.04
C ALA A 195 3.50 -3.87 -10.50
N VAL A 196 2.85 -2.87 -9.90
CA VAL A 196 3.15 -1.45 -10.04
C VAL A 196 3.05 -0.81 -8.67
N SER A 197 4.18 -0.65 -8.00
CA SER A 197 4.29 0.07 -6.75
C SER A 197 4.11 1.57 -6.94
N SER A 198 3.44 2.24 -5.99
CA SER A 198 3.39 3.70 -5.90
C SER A 198 4.81 4.30 -5.95
N GLN A 199 5.02 5.34 -6.76
CA GLN A 199 6.30 6.07 -6.78
C GLN A 199 6.61 6.76 -5.45
N TRP A 200 5.58 6.94 -4.61
CA TRP A 200 5.67 7.58 -3.30
C TRP A 200 5.88 6.58 -2.16
N LEU A 201 5.93 5.28 -2.47
CA LEU A 201 6.16 4.26 -1.46
C LEU A 201 7.62 4.31 -1.00
N GLY A 202 7.83 4.51 0.30
CA GLY A 202 9.16 4.56 0.89
C GLY A 202 9.11 4.40 2.39
N TYR A 203 10.25 4.57 3.04
CA TYR A 203 10.37 4.47 4.49
C TYR A 203 11.05 5.71 5.05
N ALA A 204 10.82 5.95 6.34
CA ALA A 204 11.49 6.99 7.09
C ALA A 204 11.81 6.49 8.51
N THR A 205 12.51 7.30 9.27
CA THR A 205 12.67 7.09 10.71
C THR A 205 12.36 8.40 11.43
N LEU A 206 11.33 8.38 12.27
CA LEU A 206 11.00 9.52 13.13
C LEU A 206 11.90 9.49 14.36
N ASN A 207 12.50 10.64 14.70
CA ASN A 207 13.44 10.79 15.82
C ASN A 207 14.59 9.80 15.82
N ASN A 208 15.00 9.31 14.63
CA ASN A 208 16.00 8.27 14.47
C ASN A 208 15.69 6.96 15.26
N GLN A 209 14.44 6.77 15.69
CA GLN A 209 14.03 5.64 16.53
C GLN A 209 12.84 4.88 15.97
N ILE A 210 11.81 5.59 15.47
CA ILE A 210 10.55 4.97 15.09
C ILE A 210 10.54 4.75 13.58
N PRO A 211 10.62 3.50 13.08
CA PRO A 211 10.52 3.23 11.66
C PRO A 211 9.12 3.54 11.16
N LEU A 212 9.05 4.26 10.05
CA LEU A 212 7.82 4.65 9.39
C LEU A 212 7.75 4.05 7.98
N VAL A 213 6.54 3.72 7.55
CA VAL A 213 6.20 3.47 6.16
C VAL A 213 5.51 4.73 5.62
N VAL A 214 5.97 5.21 4.48
CA VAL A 214 5.44 6.38 3.78
C VAL A 214 4.79 5.90 2.49
N ASP A 215 3.54 6.29 2.26
CA ASP A 215 2.88 6.06 0.99
C ASP A 215 1.88 7.18 0.67
N LYS A 216 1.55 7.32 -0.61
CA LYS A 216 0.54 8.24 -1.09
C LYS A 216 -0.85 7.72 -0.76
N VAL A 217 -1.68 8.60 -0.20
CA VAL A 217 -3.12 8.36 -0.11
C VAL A 217 -3.71 8.47 -1.51
N THR A 218 -4.37 7.41 -1.97
CA THR A 218 -4.89 7.29 -3.33
C THR A 218 -6.38 6.96 -3.34
N THR A 219 -7.08 7.49 -4.33
CA THR A 219 -8.51 7.27 -4.61
C THR A 219 -8.81 5.94 -5.26
N HIS A 220 -7.80 5.32 -5.84
CA HIS A 220 -7.94 4.10 -6.61
C HIS A 220 -7.89 2.84 -5.72
N ASN A 221 -7.63 3.00 -4.42
CA ASN A 221 -7.70 1.90 -3.46
C ASN A 221 -9.15 1.74 -2.98
N LYS A 222 -9.97 1.05 -3.78
CA LYS A 222 -11.34 0.68 -3.40
C LYS A 222 -11.35 -0.73 -2.83
N ASN A 223 -12.10 -0.91 -1.74
CA ASN A 223 -12.39 -2.23 -1.19
C ASN A 223 -13.52 -2.89 -1.97
N LEU A 224 -13.52 -4.22 -2.01
CA LEU A 224 -14.67 -4.96 -2.48
C LEU A 224 -15.78 -4.87 -1.43
N GLU A 225 -16.86 -4.18 -1.76
CA GLU A 225 -18.01 -4.06 -0.88
C GLU A 225 -18.75 -5.39 -0.84
N TRP A 226 -18.78 -6.03 0.35
CA TRP A 226 -19.44 -7.33 0.55
C TRP A 226 -20.91 -7.33 0.13
N ASN A 227 -21.57 -6.17 0.19
CA ASN A 227 -22.95 -6.02 -0.26
C ASN A 227 -23.11 -6.22 -1.78
N ASN A 228 -22.07 -5.98 -2.58
CA ASN A 228 -22.11 -6.06 -4.04
C ASN A 228 -21.88 -7.49 -4.58
N ILE A 229 -21.54 -8.45 -3.71
CA ILE A 229 -21.34 -9.86 -4.09
C ILE A 229 -22.67 -10.59 -3.86
N ASN A 230 -23.52 -10.71 -4.87
CA ASN A 230 -24.94 -10.99 -4.62
C ASN A 230 -25.26 -12.47 -4.47
N ASP A 231 -24.50 -13.34 -5.13
CA ASP A 231 -24.74 -14.77 -5.12
C ASP A 231 -23.47 -15.61 -4.95
N PHE A 232 -23.64 -16.93 -4.98
CA PHE A 232 -22.56 -17.88 -4.82
C PHE A 232 -21.58 -17.88 -6.02
N GLU A 233 -22.06 -17.59 -7.22
CA GLU A 233 -21.25 -17.54 -8.43
C GLU A 233 -20.33 -16.32 -8.42
N ASP A 234 -20.87 -15.15 -8.07
CA ASP A 234 -20.12 -13.93 -7.80
C ASP A 234 -19.02 -14.16 -6.75
N THR A 235 -19.32 -14.94 -5.71
CA THR A 235 -18.36 -15.30 -4.67
C THR A 235 -17.28 -16.24 -5.22
N CYS A 236 -17.64 -17.24 -6.02
CA CYS A 236 -16.69 -18.12 -6.70
C CYS A 236 -15.72 -17.33 -7.59
N VAL A 237 -16.24 -16.42 -8.41
CA VAL A 237 -15.44 -15.54 -9.27
C VAL A 237 -14.50 -14.66 -8.44
N THR A 238 -15.00 -14.11 -7.34
CA THR A 238 -14.19 -13.29 -6.42
C THR A 238 -13.04 -14.08 -5.81
N VAL A 239 -13.30 -15.27 -5.27
CA VAL A 239 -12.24 -16.11 -4.67
C VAL A 239 -11.28 -16.67 -5.71
N GLU A 240 -11.71 -16.84 -6.96
CA GLU A 240 -10.83 -17.20 -8.08
C GLU A 240 -9.80 -16.09 -8.34
N TYR A 241 -10.23 -14.83 -8.45
CA TYR A 241 -9.31 -13.69 -8.62
C TYR A 241 -8.44 -13.46 -7.38
N LEU A 242 -8.96 -13.71 -6.17
CA LEU A 242 -8.16 -13.69 -4.95
C LEU A 242 -7.02 -14.73 -5.02
N GLY A 243 -7.31 -15.96 -5.44
CA GLY A 243 -6.30 -17.00 -5.65
C GLY A 243 -5.22 -16.59 -6.66
N LYS A 244 -5.61 -16.00 -7.80
CA LYS A 244 -4.66 -15.46 -8.81
C LYS A 244 -3.79 -14.35 -8.24
N ALA A 245 -4.40 -13.41 -7.51
CA ALA A 245 -3.69 -12.29 -6.90
C ALA A 245 -2.67 -12.78 -5.86
N MET A 246 -3.06 -13.70 -4.98
CA MET A 246 -2.17 -14.31 -3.97
C MET A 246 -0.99 -15.03 -4.63
N ALA A 247 -1.25 -15.85 -5.65
CA ALA A 247 -0.20 -16.56 -6.38
C ALA A 247 0.81 -15.59 -7.01
N LYS A 248 0.31 -14.51 -7.64
CA LYS A 248 1.17 -13.47 -8.20
C LYS A 248 2.05 -12.80 -7.12
N ILE A 249 1.45 -12.41 -6.00
CA ILE A 249 2.15 -11.80 -4.86
C ILE A 249 3.29 -12.70 -4.36
N HIS A 250 3.02 -14.01 -4.22
CA HIS A 250 4.01 -14.97 -3.75
C HIS A 250 5.13 -15.19 -4.80
N CYS A 251 4.79 -15.34 -6.07
CA CYS A 251 5.79 -15.56 -7.11
C CYS A 251 6.68 -14.35 -7.41
N ILE A 252 6.16 -13.11 -7.34
CA ILE A 252 7.01 -11.92 -7.52
C ILE A 252 7.98 -11.76 -6.34
N SER A 253 7.55 -12.14 -5.13
CA SER A 253 8.42 -12.17 -3.96
C SER A 253 9.65 -13.06 -4.18
N ASP A 254 9.52 -14.17 -4.90
CA ASP A 254 10.65 -15.05 -5.22
C ASP A 254 11.61 -14.44 -6.27
N ILE A 255 11.10 -13.78 -7.31
CA ILE A 255 11.96 -13.20 -8.38
C ILE A 255 12.72 -11.97 -7.89
N ASP A 256 12.05 -11.07 -7.17
CA ASP A 256 12.69 -9.86 -6.63
C ASP A 256 13.82 -10.21 -5.65
N SER A 257 13.66 -11.31 -4.90
CA SER A 257 14.70 -11.84 -4.02
C SER A 257 15.94 -12.26 -4.80
N ILE A 258 15.76 -12.95 -5.93
CA ILE A 258 16.84 -13.43 -6.80
C ILE A 258 17.54 -12.27 -7.54
N GLU A 259 16.81 -11.25 -8.00
CA GLU A 259 17.40 -10.11 -8.70
C GLU A 259 18.13 -9.13 -7.76
N LYS A 260 17.65 -8.97 -6.52
CA LYS A 260 18.33 -8.16 -5.50
C LYS A 260 19.57 -8.85 -4.93
N GLU A 261 19.58 -10.18 -4.79
CA GLU A 261 20.81 -10.92 -4.45
C GLU A 261 21.92 -10.72 -5.49
N LYS A 262 21.57 -10.71 -6.78
CA LYS A 262 22.54 -10.46 -7.87
C LYS A 262 23.12 -9.03 -7.84
N HIS A 263 22.34 -8.04 -7.45
CA HIS A 263 22.82 -6.65 -7.33
C HIS A 263 23.55 -6.40 -6.00
N ALA A 264 23.18 -7.10 -4.92
CA ALA A 264 23.89 -7.03 -3.63
C ALA A 264 25.27 -7.71 -3.69
N GLY A 265 25.44 -8.75 -4.52
CA GLY A 265 26.72 -9.42 -4.77
C GLY A 265 27.72 -8.62 -5.65
N HIS A 266 27.38 -7.41 -6.10
CA HIS A 266 28.31 -6.51 -6.81
C HIS A 266 28.82 -5.35 -5.94
N HIS A 267 28.42 -5.29 -4.67
CA HIS A 267 28.91 -4.29 -3.70
C HIS A 267 29.80 -4.89 -2.61
N THR A 268 30.29 -6.13 -2.79
CA THR A 268 31.22 -6.79 -1.85
C THR A 268 32.66 -6.93 -2.35
N ASP A 269 32.98 -6.37 -3.52
CA ASP A 269 34.36 -6.17 -3.98
C ASP A 269 34.61 -4.67 -4.17
N LEU A 270 34.89 -3.97 -3.06
CA LEU A 270 35.81 -2.81 -2.90
C LEU A 270 35.69 -2.23 -1.47
#